data_AF-A0A1I4ARS4-F1
#
_entry.id   AF-A0A1I4ARS4-F1
#
_cell.length_a   1.000
_cell.length_b   1.000
_cell.length_c   1.000
_cell.angle_alpha   90.00
_cell.angle_beta   90.00
_cell.angle_gamma   90.00
#
_symmetry.space_group_name_H-M   'P 1'
#
loop_
_entity.id
_entity.type
_entity.pdbx_description
1 polymer ?
#
loop_
_entity_poly.entity_id
_entity_poly.type
_entity_poly.pdbx_seq_one_letter_code
_entity_poly.pdbx_strand_id
1 'polypeptide(L)'
;MQTIGAALAAVGTAALTCSFLNPAMAHEDRLVPASVNKIQLSVGFHDEPAFFGNTNGVDVYLYTYDKPCTDVGGSDPGDFVGAPVDVNGANGDAVDLKVDLLLLSKEKPYIPGQSGNPTILAQKTVTLVSPLEEDAFSIGLYNSWFKPSQAAGGSSSGGLPHGTNAGKAYGFHVYGAVHAGANTYQCQGTTAPLPIAARDATINQYFVCGNGTRTPGDGSTCVEIPQSAP
;
A
#
# COMPACT_ATOMS: atom_id res chain seq x y z
N MET A 1 8.67 -16.90 -63.67
CA MET A 1 7.50 -16.03 -63.43
C MET A 1 6.87 -16.46 -62.12
N GLN A 2 6.65 -15.48 -61.23
CA GLN A 2 5.92 -15.52 -59.96
C GLN A 2 6.51 -16.35 -58.79
N THR A 3 7.39 -15.67 -58.05
CA THR A 3 7.36 -15.57 -56.59
C THR A 3 6.05 -14.97 -56.09
N ILE A 4 5.57 -15.41 -54.91
CA ILE A 4 4.74 -14.77 -53.85
C ILE A 4 4.40 -15.96 -52.91
N GLY A 5 4.58 -15.98 -51.60
CA GLY A 5 4.91 -14.99 -50.59
C GLY A 5 4.38 -15.57 -49.27
N ALA A 6 5.25 -16.17 -48.46
CA ALA A 6 4.86 -16.63 -47.12
C ALA A 6 5.00 -15.45 -46.16
N ALA A 7 3.87 -15.02 -45.61
CA ALA A 7 3.76 -13.92 -44.69
C ALA A 7 4.59 -14.19 -43.42
N LEU A 8 5.52 -13.29 -43.15
CA LEU A 8 6.25 -13.17 -41.90
C LEU A 8 5.22 -12.79 -40.81
N ALA A 9 4.87 -13.71 -39.92
CA ALA A 9 4.12 -13.38 -38.72
C ALA A 9 5.06 -12.62 -37.78
N ALA A 10 4.93 -11.29 -37.77
CA ALA A 10 5.53 -10.45 -36.77
C ALA A 10 4.85 -10.77 -35.42
N VAL A 11 5.49 -11.61 -34.61
CA VAL A 11 5.22 -11.67 -33.17
C VAL A 11 5.74 -10.36 -32.61
N GLY A 12 4.88 -9.36 -32.58
CA GLY A 12 5.12 -8.13 -31.84
C GLY A 12 5.17 -8.49 -30.36
N THR A 13 6.36 -8.80 -29.86
CA THR A 13 6.67 -8.65 -28.45
C THR A 13 6.46 -7.18 -28.11
N ALA A 14 5.27 -6.86 -27.63
CA ALA A 14 5.07 -5.68 -26.81
C ALA A 14 5.90 -5.91 -25.55
N ALA A 15 7.18 -5.56 -25.63
CA ALA A 15 7.97 -5.24 -24.46
C ALA A 15 7.26 -4.06 -23.81
N LEU A 16 6.31 -4.36 -22.91
CA LEU A 16 5.96 -3.48 -21.82
C LEU A 16 7.28 -3.21 -21.13
N THR A 17 7.86 -2.06 -21.45
CA THR A 17 8.91 -1.45 -20.66
C THR A 17 8.34 -1.33 -19.26
N CYS A 18 8.70 -2.28 -18.39
CA CYS A 18 8.58 -2.11 -16.95
C CYS A 18 9.43 -0.89 -16.62
N SER A 19 8.81 0.29 -16.68
CA SER A 19 9.28 1.44 -15.92
C SER A 19 9.50 0.91 -14.51
N PHE A 20 10.73 0.98 -14.03
CA PHE A 20 11.08 0.56 -12.69
C PHE A 20 10.34 1.48 -11.72
N LEU A 21 9.28 0.96 -11.11
CA LEU A 21 8.48 1.65 -10.11
C LEU A 21 9.09 1.30 -8.76
N ASN A 22 9.70 2.29 -8.11
CA ASN A 22 10.14 2.15 -6.73
C ASN A 22 8.91 2.36 -5.85
N PRO A 23 8.70 1.57 -4.79
CA PRO A 23 7.59 1.79 -3.88
C PRO A 23 7.66 3.21 -3.29
N ALA A 24 6.50 3.85 -3.11
CA ALA A 24 6.46 5.23 -2.63
C ALA A 24 7.02 5.37 -1.21
N MET A 25 7.48 6.57 -0.85
CA MET A 25 8.10 6.82 0.45
C MET A 25 7.11 7.15 1.59
N ALA A 26 5.81 7.15 1.30
CA ALA A 26 4.78 7.59 2.25
C ALA A 26 3.80 6.49 2.59
N HIS A 27 4.18 5.73 3.61
CA HIS A 27 3.34 4.70 4.17
C HIS A 27 2.83 5.10 5.55
N GLU A 28 1.61 4.70 5.87
CA GLU A 28 1.12 4.67 7.25
C GLU A 28 1.34 3.30 7.85
N ASP A 29 2.02 3.24 8.99
CA ASP A 29 2.28 2.00 9.70
C ASP A 29 1.29 1.77 10.84
N ARG A 30 0.84 0.53 11.01
CA ARG A 30 0.03 0.09 12.14
C ARG A 30 0.47 -1.27 12.65
N LEU A 31 0.50 -1.41 13.96
CA LEU A 31 0.64 -2.71 14.60
C LEU A 31 -0.75 -3.28 14.87
N VAL A 32 -1.10 -4.33 14.13
CA VAL A 32 -2.38 -5.04 14.23
C VAL A 32 -2.24 -6.21 15.21
N PRO A 33 -3.19 -6.40 16.15
CA PRO A 33 -3.19 -7.58 17.01
C PRO A 33 -3.26 -8.88 16.22
N ALA A 34 -2.54 -9.90 16.69
CA ALA A 34 -2.55 -11.26 16.14
C ALA A 34 -2.75 -12.29 17.27
N SER A 35 -2.90 -13.57 16.91
CA SER A 35 -3.01 -14.67 17.88
C SER A 35 -1.79 -14.77 18.80
N VAL A 36 -0.62 -14.37 18.30
CA VAL A 36 0.61 -14.14 19.06
C VAL A 36 1.23 -12.82 18.61
N ASN A 37 1.59 -11.96 19.57
CA ASN A 37 2.19 -10.65 19.33
C ASN A 37 1.39 -9.82 18.30
N LYS A 38 2.04 -9.32 17.24
CA LYS A 38 1.43 -8.40 16.26
C LYS A 38 1.90 -8.68 14.83
N ILE A 39 1.15 -8.12 13.88
CA ILE A 39 1.56 -7.88 12.49
C ILE A 39 1.78 -6.38 12.31
N GLN A 40 2.93 -5.98 11.79
CA GLN A 40 3.13 -4.63 11.27
C GLN A 40 2.59 -4.57 9.84
N LEU A 41 1.59 -3.72 9.67
CA LEU A 41 0.92 -3.44 8.41
C LEU A 41 1.29 -2.02 8.01
N SER A 42 1.87 -1.86 6.83
CA SER A 42 2.26 -0.57 6.29
C SER A 42 1.62 -0.38 4.92
N VAL A 43 0.90 0.74 4.72
CA VAL A 43 0.05 0.94 3.53
C VAL A 43 0.29 2.30 2.92
N GLY A 44 0.45 2.34 1.60
CA GLY A 44 0.77 3.55 0.85
C GLY A 44 0.36 3.43 -0.62
N PHE A 45 0.58 4.50 -1.38
CA PHE A 45 0.49 4.42 -2.84
C PHE A 45 1.73 3.71 -3.38
N HIS A 46 1.58 2.93 -4.45
CA HIS A 46 2.72 2.29 -5.11
C HIS A 46 3.66 3.32 -5.73
N ASP A 47 3.08 4.27 -6.48
CA ASP A 47 3.80 5.39 -7.07
C ASP A 47 3.25 6.70 -6.54
N GLU A 48 4.16 7.57 -6.09
CA GLU A 48 3.84 8.95 -5.75
C GLU A 48 4.47 9.93 -6.73
N PRO A 49 3.71 10.95 -7.19
CA PRO A 49 2.32 11.23 -6.81
C PRO A 49 1.30 10.38 -7.60
N ALA A 50 0.16 10.10 -6.98
CA ALA A 50 -0.99 9.52 -7.69
C ALA A 50 -1.57 10.53 -8.70
N PHE A 51 -2.10 10.05 -9.83
CA PHE A 51 -2.69 10.88 -10.91
C PHE A 51 -4.11 10.42 -11.30
N PHE A 52 -5.02 11.36 -11.53
CA PHE A 52 -6.36 11.08 -12.05
C PHE A 52 -6.26 10.68 -13.53
N GLY A 53 -7.08 9.73 -13.98
CA GLY A 53 -7.05 9.26 -15.37
C GLY A 53 -5.87 8.34 -15.70
N ASN A 54 -4.95 8.12 -14.76
CA ASN A 54 -3.84 7.18 -14.85
C ASN A 54 -4.09 5.94 -13.99
N THR A 55 -3.32 4.89 -14.27
CA THR A 55 -3.23 3.72 -13.39
C THR A 55 -2.42 4.14 -12.16
N ASN A 56 -2.95 3.85 -10.97
CA ASN A 56 -2.28 4.02 -9.69
C ASN A 56 -2.20 2.65 -9.01
N GLY A 57 -1.31 2.50 -8.04
CA GLY A 57 -1.21 1.30 -7.21
C GLY A 57 -1.37 1.62 -5.74
N VAL A 58 -1.76 0.61 -4.96
CA VAL A 58 -1.64 0.59 -3.50
C VAL A 58 -0.64 -0.49 -3.12
N ASP A 59 0.27 -0.12 -2.23
CA ASP A 59 1.25 -1.01 -1.62
C ASP A 59 0.83 -1.35 -0.20
N VAL A 60 0.93 -2.63 0.13
CA VAL A 60 0.66 -3.19 1.44
C VAL A 60 1.87 -4.02 1.85
N TYR A 61 2.62 -3.54 2.82
CA TYR A 61 3.73 -4.26 3.42
C TYR A 61 3.25 -5.00 4.68
N LEU A 62 3.62 -6.27 4.78
CA LEU A 62 3.28 -7.14 5.89
C LEU A 62 4.54 -7.72 6.54
N TYR A 63 4.71 -7.45 7.82
CA TYR A 63 5.77 -8.03 8.64
C TYR A 63 5.18 -8.61 9.93
N THR A 64 5.72 -9.72 10.41
CA THR A 64 5.55 -10.09 11.82
C THR A 64 6.26 -9.05 12.71
N TYR A 65 5.72 -8.80 13.90
CA TYR A 65 6.34 -7.88 14.87
C TYR A 65 6.23 -8.46 16.27
N ASP A 66 7.38 -8.69 16.91
CA ASP A 66 7.45 -9.14 18.30
C ASP A 66 7.81 -8.00 19.26
N LYS A 67 8.91 -7.29 18.97
CA LYS A 67 9.47 -6.20 19.79
C LYS A 67 10.58 -5.46 19.06
N PRO A 68 10.97 -4.25 19.49
CA PRO A 68 12.16 -3.57 19.00
C PRO A 68 13.43 -4.41 19.19
N CYS A 69 14.39 -4.30 18.26
CA CYS A 69 15.66 -5.01 18.37
C CYS A 69 16.51 -4.56 19.57
N THR A 70 16.32 -3.32 20.03
CA THR A 70 16.98 -2.80 21.23
C THR A 70 16.64 -3.58 22.50
N ASP A 71 15.46 -4.21 22.56
CA ASP A 71 15.01 -5.00 23.72
C ASP A 71 15.76 -6.34 23.87
N VAL A 72 16.45 -6.77 22.81
CA VAL A 72 17.20 -8.03 22.76
C VAL A 72 18.70 -7.81 22.55
N GLY A 73 19.16 -6.56 22.75
CA GLY A 73 20.57 -6.19 22.62
C GLY A 73 21.01 -5.88 21.19
N GLY A 74 20.07 -5.66 20.27
CA GLY A 74 20.35 -5.17 18.92
C GLY A 74 20.83 -3.73 18.92
N SER A 75 21.66 -3.37 17.93
CA SER A 75 22.32 -2.07 17.84
C SER A 75 21.54 -1.02 17.04
N ASP A 76 20.56 -1.43 16.24
CA ASP A 76 19.75 -0.53 15.42
C ASP A 76 18.42 -0.19 16.13
N PRO A 77 18.18 1.09 16.49
CA PRO A 77 16.94 1.52 17.13
C PRO A 77 15.74 1.56 16.18
N GLY A 78 15.94 1.52 14.86
CA GLY A 78 14.87 1.46 13.87
C GLY A 78 14.43 0.03 13.53
N ASP A 79 15.21 -0.97 13.94
CA ASP A 79 14.98 -2.38 13.64
C ASP A 79 14.08 -3.07 14.68
N PHE A 80 13.43 -4.15 14.28
CA PHE A 80 12.53 -4.92 15.13
C PHE A 80 12.64 -6.42 14.83
N VAL A 81 12.34 -7.23 15.86
CA VAL A 81 12.25 -8.68 15.71
C VAL A 81 10.99 -9.00 14.90
N GLY A 82 11.19 -9.25 13.62
CA GLY A 82 10.13 -9.47 12.66
C GLY A 82 10.67 -10.01 11.34
N ALA A 83 9.81 -10.68 10.58
CA ALA A 83 10.09 -11.18 9.25
C ALA A 83 8.94 -10.80 8.31
N PRO A 84 9.23 -10.49 7.04
CA PRO A 84 8.19 -10.26 6.05
C PRO A 84 7.31 -11.51 5.89
N VAL A 85 6.04 -11.27 5.60
CA VAL A 85 5.06 -12.33 5.31
C VAL A 85 5.16 -12.67 3.83
N ASP A 86 5.71 -13.83 3.51
CA ASP A 86 6.14 -14.30 2.19
C ASP A 86 5.30 -15.49 1.74
N VAL A 87 4.23 -15.25 0.97
CA VAL A 87 3.32 -16.33 0.50
C VAL A 87 4.00 -17.22 -0.54
N ASN A 88 5.07 -16.74 -1.17
CA ASN A 88 5.89 -17.52 -2.10
C ASN A 88 7.01 -18.29 -1.37
N GLY A 89 7.19 -18.05 -0.08
CA GLY A 89 8.19 -18.66 0.78
C GLY A 89 7.80 -20.04 1.31
N ALA A 90 8.73 -20.65 2.06
CA ALA A 90 8.56 -22.00 2.61
C ALA A 90 7.86 -22.03 3.98
N ASN A 91 7.57 -20.87 4.58
CA ASN A 91 7.08 -20.78 5.97
C ASN A 91 5.59 -21.10 6.10
N GLY A 92 4.87 -21.25 4.99
CA GLY A 92 3.45 -21.54 4.96
C GLY A 92 2.57 -20.31 5.11
N ASP A 93 3.11 -19.13 4.84
CA ASP A 93 2.41 -17.85 4.93
C ASP A 93 1.22 -17.83 3.96
N ALA A 94 0.13 -17.18 4.39
CA ALA A 94 -1.07 -17.02 3.58
C ALA A 94 -1.65 -15.63 3.80
N VAL A 95 -2.05 -14.98 2.71
CA VAL A 95 -2.64 -13.64 2.71
C VAL A 95 -3.93 -13.68 1.92
N ASP A 96 -5.05 -13.45 2.60
CA ASP A 96 -6.37 -13.21 2.00
C ASP A 96 -6.84 -11.82 2.43
N LEU A 97 -6.23 -10.80 1.81
CA LEU A 97 -6.53 -9.41 2.05
C LEU A 97 -7.22 -8.77 0.86
N LYS A 98 -8.11 -7.83 1.19
CA LYS A 98 -8.79 -6.95 0.26
C LYS A 98 -8.45 -5.52 0.59
N VAL A 99 -8.42 -4.71 -0.46
CA VAL A 99 -8.25 -3.27 -0.35
C VAL A 99 -9.42 -2.60 -1.02
N ASP A 100 -10.05 -1.68 -0.29
CA ASP A 100 -10.98 -0.72 -0.84
C ASP A 100 -10.31 0.65 -0.93
N LEU A 101 -10.43 1.28 -2.09
CA LEU A 101 -10.12 2.69 -2.27
C LEU A 101 -11.30 3.52 -1.76
N LEU A 102 -11.01 4.46 -0.88
CA LEU A 102 -11.97 5.39 -0.29
C LEU A 102 -11.78 6.78 -0.87
N LEU A 103 -12.88 7.40 -1.27
CA LEU A 103 -12.95 8.85 -1.46
C LEU A 103 -13.57 9.47 -0.20
N LEU A 104 -12.86 10.40 0.42
CA LEU A 104 -13.23 10.98 1.71
C LEU A 104 -13.51 12.48 1.60
N SER A 105 -14.31 13.04 2.50
CA SER A 105 -14.36 14.50 2.72
C SER A 105 -13.13 14.96 3.52
N LYS A 106 -12.36 15.92 2.99
CA LYS A 106 -11.16 16.50 3.65
C LYS A 106 -11.62 17.44 4.77
N GLU A 107 -11.92 16.86 5.92
CA GLU A 107 -12.28 17.63 7.12
C GLU A 107 -11.42 17.26 8.34
N LYS A 108 -10.82 16.06 8.42
CA LYS A 108 -9.83 15.61 9.43
C LYS A 108 -9.26 14.19 9.12
N PRO A 109 -8.38 13.57 9.93
CA PRO A 109 -8.03 12.14 9.80
C PRO A 109 -9.19 11.21 10.17
N TYR A 110 -9.30 10.02 9.56
CA TYR A 110 -10.29 9.01 9.97
C TYR A 110 -9.77 8.15 11.12
N ILE A 111 -10.53 8.09 12.22
CA ILE A 111 -10.25 7.24 13.37
C ILE A 111 -11.48 6.34 13.62
N PRO A 112 -11.40 5.01 13.38
CA PRO A 112 -12.55 4.12 13.52
C PRO A 112 -13.34 4.33 14.82
N GLY A 113 -14.65 4.54 14.72
CA GLY A 113 -15.55 4.72 15.87
C GLY A 113 -15.57 6.11 16.52
N GLN A 114 -14.78 7.08 16.04
CA GLN A 114 -14.83 8.46 16.55
C GLN A 114 -15.87 9.33 15.84
N SER A 115 -16.50 10.22 16.64
CA SER A 115 -17.40 11.24 16.10
C SER A 115 -16.62 12.24 15.25
N GLY A 116 -17.19 12.57 14.10
CA GLY A 116 -16.64 13.57 13.21
C GLY A 116 -15.59 13.08 12.22
N ASN A 117 -15.28 11.77 12.10
CA ASN A 117 -14.43 11.29 11.00
C ASN A 117 -14.80 11.87 9.62
N PRO A 118 -13.86 11.91 8.66
CA PRO A 118 -14.16 12.11 7.25
C PRO A 118 -15.35 11.27 6.81
N THR A 119 -16.26 11.89 6.08
CA THR A 119 -17.34 11.15 5.45
C THR A 119 -16.77 10.37 4.27
N ILE A 120 -17.06 9.06 4.20
CA ILE A 120 -16.78 8.26 3.01
C ILE A 120 -17.79 8.67 1.93
N LEU A 121 -17.29 9.38 0.92
CA LEU A 121 -18.08 9.89 -0.20
C LEU A 121 -18.27 8.82 -1.28
N ALA A 122 -17.27 7.95 -1.47
CA ALA A 122 -17.35 6.80 -2.36
C ALA A 122 -16.35 5.72 -1.92
N GLN A 123 -16.63 4.48 -2.30
CA GLN A 123 -15.80 3.31 -2.00
C GLN A 123 -15.75 2.40 -3.22
N LYS A 124 -14.58 1.87 -3.52
CA LYS A 124 -14.38 0.90 -4.60
C LYS A 124 -13.43 -0.19 -4.11
N THR A 125 -13.86 -1.44 -4.13
CA THR A 125 -12.97 -2.58 -3.93
C THR A 125 -12.03 -2.72 -5.11
N VAL A 126 -10.74 -2.43 -4.90
CA VAL A 126 -9.74 -2.47 -5.97
C VAL A 126 -9.31 -3.91 -6.25
N THR A 127 -9.39 -4.79 -5.26
CA THR A 127 -9.02 -6.21 -5.41
C THR A 127 -9.92 -7.01 -6.34
N LEU A 128 -11.13 -6.51 -6.64
CA LEU A 128 -11.99 -7.08 -7.68
C LEU A 128 -11.52 -6.73 -9.11
N VAL A 129 -10.71 -5.67 -9.25
CA VAL A 129 -10.19 -5.20 -10.53
C VAL A 129 -8.75 -5.71 -10.75
N SER A 130 -7.95 -5.68 -9.69
CA SER A 130 -6.59 -6.21 -9.65
C SER A 130 -6.40 -6.91 -8.31
N PRO A 131 -6.28 -8.24 -8.25
CA PRO A 131 -5.99 -8.95 -7.00
C PRO A 131 -4.82 -8.30 -6.25
N LEU A 132 -4.85 -8.38 -4.93
CA LEU A 132 -3.70 -8.02 -4.11
C LEU A 132 -2.76 -9.22 -4.11
N GLU A 133 -1.61 -9.07 -4.75
CA GLU A 133 -0.63 -10.16 -4.93
C GLU A 133 0.74 -9.68 -4.43
N GLU A 134 1.55 -10.62 -3.94
CA GLU A 134 2.91 -10.33 -3.53
C GLU A 134 3.76 -9.91 -4.74
N ASP A 135 4.55 -8.86 -4.59
CA ASP A 135 5.49 -8.41 -5.61
C ASP A 135 6.60 -9.45 -5.79
N ALA A 136 6.86 -9.82 -7.05
CA ALA A 136 7.80 -10.89 -7.38
C ALA A 136 9.26 -10.57 -6.99
N PHE A 137 9.57 -9.30 -6.69
CA PHE A 137 10.93 -8.84 -6.41
C PHE A 137 11.09 -8.29 -4.99
N SER A 138 10.00 -8.18 -4.23
CA SER A 138 9.97 -7.52 -2.92
C SER A 138 9.15 -8.35 -1.94
N ILE A 139 9.83 -9.23 -1.21
CA ILE A 139 9.20 -10.13 -0.24
C ILE A 139 8.46 -9.34 0.84
N GLY A 140 7.21 -9.70 1.10
CA GLY A 140 6.34 -9.03 2.06
C GLY A 140 5.67 -7.76 1.55
N LEU A 141 5.95 -7.32 0.32
CA LEU A 141 5.20 -6.26 -0.36
C LEU A 141 4.09 -6.87 -1.21
N TYR A 142 2.88 -6.36 -1.06
CA TYR A 142 1.72 -6.75 -1.84
C TYR A 142 1.14 -5.54 -2.56
N ASN A 143 0.94 -5.65 -3.87
CA ASN A 143 0.43 -4.53 -4.68
C ASN A 143 -0.93 -4.84 -5.32
N SER A 144 -1.79 -3.83 -5.40
CA SER A 144 -3.04 -3.88 -6.17
C SER A 144 -3.18 -2.61 -7.01
N TRP A 145 -3.59 -2.77 -8.26
CA TRP A 145 -3.64 -1.68 -9.23
C TRP A 145 -5.06 -1.21 -9.50
N PHE A 146 -5.25 0.09 -9.61
CA PHE A 146 -6.54 0.68 -9.91
C PHE A 146 -6.44 1.92 -10.77
N LYS A 147 -7.49 2.13 -11.56
CA LYS A 147 -7.73 3.39 -12.27
C LYS A 147 -8.95 4.06 -11.68
N PRO A 148 -8.82 5.23 -11.02
CA PRO A 148 -9.96 6.00 -10.55
C PRO A 148 -10.80 6.46 -11.75
N SER A 149 -12.08 6.11 -11.78
CA SER A 149 -13.01 6.51 -12.84
C SER A 149 -13.71 7.84 -12.56
N GLN A 150 -13.62 8.35 -11.33
CA GLN A 150 -14.13 9.65 -10.94
C GLN A 150 -12.99 10.49 -10.37
N ALA A 151 -12.91 11.75 -10.81
CA ALA A 151 -12.07 12.71 -10.14
C ALA A 151 -12.64 12.90 -8.74
N ALA A 152 -11.78 12.92 -7.73
CA ALA A 152 -12.13 13.52 -6.47
C ALA A 152 -12.29 15.03 -6.74
N GLY A 153 -13.46 15.51 -7.17
CA GLY A 153 -13.59 16.91 -7.55
C GLY A 153 -15.03 17.38 -7.67
N GLY A 154 -15.26 18.64 -7.30
CA GLY A 154 -16.46 19.45 -7.55
C GLY A 154 -16.03 20.79 -8.17
N SER A 155 -16.96 21.71 -8.42
CA SER A 155 -16.68 23.00 -9.08
C SER A 155 -15.62 23.83 -8.32
N SER A 156 -14.70 24.44 -9.08
CA SER A 156 -13.60 25.28 -8.57
C SER A 156 -14.10 26.46 -7.74
N SER A 157 -13.62 26.59 -6.50
CA SER A 157 -13.76 27.83 -5.74
C SER A 157 -12.53 28.70 -5.92
N GLY A 158 -12.68 29.79 -6.68
CA GLY A 158 -11.78 30.94 -6.66
C GLY A 158 -10.48 30.82 -7.48
N GLY A 159 -10.53 31.23 -8.75
CA GLY A 159 -9.49 32.00 -9.46
C GLY A 159 -8.02 31.52 -9.54
N LEU A 160 -7.63 30.39 -8.95
CA LEU A 160 -6.28 29.83 -9.10
C LEU A 160 -6.24 28.91 -10.33
N PRO A 161 -5.17 28.97 -11.16
CA PRO A 161 -5.08 28.24 -12.43
C PRO A 161 -4.97 26.72 -12.30
N HIS A 162 -4.98 26.19 -11.07
CA HIS A 162 -5.08 24.77 -10.76
C HIS A 162 -6.20 24.63 -9.72
N GLY A 163 -7.32 24.03 -10.15
CA GLY A 163 -8.55 23.92 -9.35
C GLY A 163 -8.27 23.38 -7.94
N THR A 164 -8.78 24.07 -6.93
CA THR A 164 -8.59 23.71 -5.54
C THR A 164 -9.33 22.41 -5.24
N ASN A 165 -8.55 21.36 -5.00
CA ASN A 165 -8.94 20.08 -4.41
C ASN A 165 -9.40 20.21 -2.94
N ALA A 166 -9.94 21.38 -2.57
CA ALA A 166 -10.41 21.70 -1.23
C ALA A 166 -11.58 20.79 -0.87
N GLY A 167 -11.41 19.97 0.18
CA GLY A 167 -12.50 19.19 0.74
C GLY A 167 -12.59 17.71 0.35
N LYS A 168 -11.62 17.10 -0.37
CA LYS A 168 -11.59 15.63 -0.55
C LYS A 168 -10.18 15.01 -0.47
N ALA A 169 -10.10 13.73 -0.11
CA ALA A 169 -8.85 12.94 -0.01
C ALA A 169 -9.08 11.47 -0.41
N TYR A 170 -8.01 10.75 -0.75
CA TYR A 170 -8.04 9.28 -0.87
C TYR A 170 -7.59 8.62 0.43
N GLY A 171 -8.16 7.45 0.70
CA GLY A 171 -7.71 6.54 1.74
C GLY A 171 -7.87 5.09 1.31
N PHE A 172 -7.40 4.18 2.13
CA PHE A 172 -7.48 2.75 1.90
C PHE A 172 -8.14 2.06 3.08
N HIS A 173 -9.07 1.15 2.82
CA HIS A 173 -9.54 0.20 3.81
C HIS A 173 -8.95 -1.16 3.47
N VAL A 174 -8.03 -1.64 4.32
CA VAL A 174 -7.41 -2.95 4.17
C VAL A 174 -8.05 -3.91 5.15
N TYR A 175 -8.57 -5.02 4.66
CA TYR A 175 -9.29 -5.99 5.49
C TYR A 175 -9.16 -7.42 4.98
N GLY A 176 -9.27 -8.38 5.90
CA GLY A 176 -9.18 -9.81 5.59
C GLY A 176 -8.38 -10.57 6.64
N ALA A 177 -7.72 -11.65 6.23
CA ALA A 177 -6.94 -12.51 7.10
C ALA A 177 -5.50 -12.66 6.61
N VAL A 178 -4.57 -12.76 7.57
CA VAL A 178 -3.17 -13.09 7.34
C VAL A 178 -2.78 -14.23 8.27
N HIS A 179 -2.16 -15.25 7.70
CA HIS A 179 -1.36 -16.23 8.42
C HIS A 179 0.11 -15.96 8.12
N ALA A 180 0.89 -15.69 9.16
CA ALA A 180 2.34 -15.66 9.06
C ALA A 180 2.88 -16.91 9.74
N GLY A 181 3.60 -17.73 9.00
CA GLY A 181 4.24 -18.93 9.45
C GLY A 181 5.37 -18.67 10.45
N ALA A 182 5.86 -19.75 11.05
CA ALA A 182 7.00 -19.66 11.95
C ALA A 182 8.26 -19.33 11.16
N ASN A 183 9.10 -18.45 11.71
CA ASN A 183 10.33 -18.01 11.06
C ASN A 183 11.40 -17.69 12.13
N THR A 184 12.51 -17.10 11.72
CA THR A 184 13.55 -16.59 12.60
C THR A 184 14.02 -15.22 12.11
N TYR A 185 14.46 -14.37 13.02
CA TYR A 185 15.07 -13.09 12.69
C TYR A 185 16.30 -12.83 13.54
N GLN A 186 17.35 -12.25 12.96
CA GLN A 186 18.55 -11.87 13.69
C GLN A 186 18.71 -10.36 13.65
N CYS A 187 18.44 -9.71 14.78
CA CYS A 187 18.74 -8.30 14.97
C CYS A 187 20.24 -8.05 14.78
N GLN A 188 20.59 -6.94 14.12
CA GLN A 188 21.99 -6.52 14.01
C GLN A 188 22.63 -6.38 15.39
N GLY A 189 23.82 -6.97 15.57
CA GLY A 189 24.56 -6.93 16.84
C GLY A 189 24.25 -8.09 17.80
N THR A 190 23.24 -8.92 17.51
CA THR A 190 22.96 -10.14 18.27
C THR A 190 23.73 -11.35 17.73
N THR A 191 23.98 -12.34 18.57
CA THR A 191 24.84 -13.49 18.24
C THR A 191 24.09 -14.70 17.67
N ALA A 192 22.76 -14.73 17.77
CA ALA A 192 21.94 -15.85 17.30
C ALA A 192 20.58 -15.36 16.77
N PRO A 193 20.01 -16.05 15.76
CA PRO A 193 18.64 -15.81 15.33
C PRO A 193 17.64 -16.04 16.46
N LEU A 194 16.65 -15.17 16.54
CA LEU A 194 15.52 -15.22 17.45
C LEU A 194 14.36 -15.95 16.79
N PRO A 195 13.70 -16.90 17.47
CA PRO A 195 12.54 -17.58 16.91
C PRO A 195 11.33 -16.62 16.85
N ILE A 196 10.63 -16.65 15.72
CA ILE A 196 9.36 -15.96 15.50
C ILE A 196 8.27 -17.02 15.42
N ALA A 197 7.31 -16.95 16.35
CA ALA A 197 6.17 -17.86 16.34
C ALA A 197 5.20 -17.53 15.20
N ALA A 198 4.62 -18.59 14.61
CA ALA A 198 3.50 -18.47 13.68
C ALA A 198 2.32 -17.74 14.33
N ARG A 199 1.57 -16.97 13.55
CA ARG A 199 0.44 -16.19 14.05
C ARG A 199 -0.60 -15.92 12.97
N ASP A 200 -1.82 -15.71 13.43
CA ASP A 200 -2.96 -15.35 12.60
C ASP A 200 -3.43 -13.95 12.98
N ALA A 201 -3.76 -13.13 12.01
CA ALA A 201 -4.33 -11.80 12.21
C ALA A 201 -5.59 -11.62 11.36
N THR A 202 -6.62 -11.02 11.95
CA THR A 202 -7.74 -10.45 11.20
C THR A 202 -7.52 -8.96 11.08
N ILE A 203 -7.36 -8.48 9.85
CA ILE A 203 -7.10 -7.08 9.54
C ILE A 203 -8.43 -6.41 9.20
N ASN A 204 -8.64 -5.22 9.75
CA ASN A 204 -9.74 -4.32 9.42
C ASN A 204 -9.30 -2.89 9.76
N GLN A 205 -8.50 -2.29 8.89
CA GLN A 205 -7.80 -1.04 9.14
C GLN A 205 -8.09 -0.02 8.04
N TYR A 206 -8.34 1.22 8.45
CA TYR A 206 -8.60 2.35 7.57
C TYR A 206 -7.40 3.30 7.59
N PHE A 207 -6.69 3.41 6.48
CA PHE A 207 -5.55 4.28 6.26
C PHE A 207 -6.03 5.53 5.55
N VAL A 208 -5.78 6.67 6.17
CA VAL A 208 -6.23 7.97 5.69
C VAL A 208 -5.05 8.88 5.84
N CYS A 209 -4.31 8.99 4.73
CA CYS A 209 -3.22 9.93 4.52
C CYS A 209 -1.84 9.54 5.07
N GLY A 210 -0.97 9.04 4.17
CA GLY A 210 0.47 8.92 4.37
C GLY A 210 1.21 10.25 4.21
N ASN A 211 2.39 10.36 4.83
CA ASN A 211 3.27 11.54 4.74
C ASN A 211 3.99 11.59 3.39
N GLY A 212 3.23 11.81 2.30
CA GLY A 212 3.74 12.05 0.95
C GLY A 212 4.68 13.24 0.91
N THR A 213 5.65 13.25 -0.01
CA THR A 213 6.67 14.31 -0.19
C THR A 213 6.13 15.72 -0.49
N ARG A 214 4.82 15.94 -0.41
CA ARG A 214 4.20 17.26 -0.38
C ARG A 214 3.21 17.33 0.76
N THR A 215 3.68 17.82 1.91
CA THR A 215 2.80 18.43 2.90
C THR A 215 1.97 19.50 2.16
N PRO A 216 0.64 19.37 2.08
CA PRO A 216 -0.23 20.47 1.68
C PRO A 216 0.15 21.71 2.48
N GLY A 217 0.20 22.87 1.82
CA GLY A 217 0.55 24.15 2.47
C GLY A 217 -0.40 24.59 3.60
N ASP A 218 -1.42 23.79 3.91
CA ASP A 218 -2.37 23.97 5.01
C ASP A 218 -2.05 23.12 6.27
N GLY A 219 -0.98 22.30 6.25
CA GLY A 219 -0.56 21.48 7.38
C GLY A 219 -1.39 20.21 7.62
N SER A 220 -2.29 19.85 6.70
CA SER A 220 -2.96 18.54 6.74
C SER A 220 -1.99 17.42 6.29
N THR A 221 -2.04 16.24 6.89
CA THR A 221 -1.16 15.10 6.49
C THR A 221 -1.65 14.39 5.23
N CYS A 222 -2.67 14.92 4.56
CA CYS A 222 -3.36 14.30 3.44
C CYS A 222 -2.79 14.68 2.09
N VAL A 223 -2.37 13.68 1.30
CA VAL A 223 -2.10 13.87 -0.14
C VAL A 223 -3.37 14.48 -0.76
N GLU A 224 -3.28 15.77 -1.07
CA GLU A 224 -4.31 16.42 -1.86
C GLU A 224 -4.43 15.66 -3.17
N ILE A 225 -5.68 15.44 -3.53
CA ILE A 225 -6.17 14.75 -4.71
C ILE A 225 -5.16 14.81 -5.87
N PRO A 226 -4.97 13.69 -6.59
CA PRO A 226 -4.09 13.55 -7.72
C PRO A 226 -3.94 14.82 -8.56
N GLN A 227 -2.70 15.18 -8.84
CA GLN A 227 -2.39 16.27 -9.75
C GLN A 227 -3.00 15.97 -11.13
N SER A 228 -3.36 17.02 -11.88
CA SER A 228 -3.55 16.85 -13.32
C SER A 228 -2.23 16.33 -13.91
N ALA A 229 -2.30 15.26 -14.72
CA ALA A 229 -1.13 14.78 -15.47
C ALA A 229 -0.52 15.93 -16.29
N PRO A 230 0.82 16.00 -16.46
CA PRO A 230 1.44 16.97 -17.34
C PRO A 230 0.96 16.86 -18.79
#